data_AF-A0A6I6MYP2-F1
#
_entry.id   AF-A0A6I6MYP2-F1
#
_cell.length_a   1.000
_cell.length_b   1.000
_cell.length_c   1.000
_cell.angle_alpha   90.00
_cell.angle_beta   90.00
_cell.angle_gamma   90.00
#
_symmetry.space_group_name_H-M   'P 1'
#
loop_
_entity.id
_entity.type
_entity.pdbx_description
1 polymer ?
#
loop_
_entity_poly.entity_id
_entity_poly.type
_entity_poly.pdbx_seq_one_letter_code
_entity_poly.pdbx_strand_id
1 'polypeptide(L)'
;MSESGNEPCPSVDWDAGIGILTLRADAAGAHAQRATVTFHSRVWISLDDHARPITVDLLDVPDVVARAVPRARRGHDDEPVKRGGIEWLLDPDSDWVWIPLGAGPDRTRLVREGRVEVLLAGDQPLRVRVWVPVSGATDRDGAWTR
;
A
#
# COMPACT_ATOMS: atom_id res chain seq x y z
N MET A 1 -23.64 14.05 19.53
CA MET A 1 -23.58 13.84 18.07
C MET A 1 -22.17 13.36 17.79
N SER A 2 -22.01 12.06 17.58
CA SER A 2 -20.72 11.45 17.28
C SER A 2 -20.28 11.95 15.90
N GLU A 3 -19.14 12.64 15.84
CA GLU A 3 -18.48 12.89 14.57
C GLU A 3 -18.23 11.53 13.94
N SER A 4 -18.89 11.26 12.81
CA SER A 4 -18.60 10.10 11.97
C SER A 4 -17.11 10.13 11.70
N GLY A 5 -16.40 9.17 12.29
CA GLY A 5 -14.98 8.97 12.06
C GLY A 5 -14.76 8.99 10.56
N ASN A 6 -13.94 9.93 10.12
CA ASN A 6 -13.55 10.05 8.73
C ASN A 6 -12.71 8.81 8.43
N GLU A 7 -13.37 7.70 8.05
CA GLU A 7 -12.70 6.45 7.73
C GLU A 7 -11.59 6.79 6.72
N PRO A 8 -10.35 6.34 6.96
CA PRO A 8 -9.24 6.65 6.08
C PRO A 8 -9.52 6.06 4.71
N CYS A 9 -10.06 6.89 3.81
CA CYS A 9 -10.47 6.45 2.50
C CYS A 9 -9.23 6.34 1.60
N PRO A 10 -8.91 5.15 1.06
CA PRO A 10 -7.85 5.03 0.07
C PRO A 10 -8.22 5.89 -1.14
N SER A 11 -7.34 6.82 -1.53
CA SER A 11 -7.54 7.63 -2.72
C SER A 11 -6.66 7.12 -3.84
N VAL A 12 -7.29 6.78 -4.97
CA VAL A 12 -6.60 6.44 -6.22
C VAL A 12 -6.76 7.60 -7.18
N ASP A 13 -5.63 8.07 -7.72
CA ASP A 13 -5.60 9.02 -8.82
C ASP A 13 -4.77 8.45 -9.97
N TRP A 14 -5.25 8.60 -11.19
CA TRP A 14 -4.58 8.12 -12.40
C TRP A 14 -4.28 9.33 -13.28
N ASP A 15 -3.01 9.73 -13.36
CA ASP A 15 -2.58 10.88 -14.16
C ASP A 15 -1.31 10.55 -14.95
N ALA A 16 -1.21 11.06 -16.18
CA ALA A 16 0.01 11.01 -17.01
C ALA A 16 0.70 9.63 -17.11
N GLY A 17 -0.08 8.54 -17.16
CA GLY A 17 0.45 7.17 -17.24
C GLY A 17 1.00 6.61 -15.94
N ILE A 18 0.79 7.30 -14.83
CA ILE A 18 1.17 6.88 -13.49
C ILE A 18 -0.06 6.85 -12.60
N GLY A 19 -0.24 5.72 -11.91
CA GLY A 19 -1.21 5.57 -10.85
C GLY A 19 -0.62 5.92 -9.53
N ILE A 20 -1.29 6.81 -8.81
CA ILE A 20 -0.93 7.20 -7.45
C ILE A 20 -1.99 6.64 -6.51
N LEU A 21 -1.59 5.67 -5.71
CA LEU A 21 -2.41 5.18 -4.60
C LEU A 21 -1.87 5.76 -3.30
N THR A 22 -2.72 6.50 -2.58
CA THR A 22 -2.40 7.01 -1.25
C THR A 22 -3.26 6.33 -0.20
N LEU A 23 -2.60 5.67 0.75
CA LEU A 23 -3.23 4.98 1.88
C LEU A 23 -2.77 5.63 3.17
N ARG A 24 -3.69 5.84 4.12
CA ARG A 24 -3.39 6.43 5.43
C ARG A 24 -3.87 5.50 6.52
N ALA A 25 -2.99 5.19 7.47
CA ALA A 25 -3.40 4.55 8.71
C ALA A 25 -3.87 5.63 9.71
N ASP A 26 -4.60 5.20 10.75
CA ASP A 26 -5.05 6.10 11.81
C ASP A 26 -3.86 6.70 12.57
N ALA A 27 -4.08 7.88 13.15
CA ALA A 27 -3.02 8.75 13.62
C ALA A 27 -2.16 8.13 14.74
N ALA A 28 -0.84 8.09 14.54
CA ALA A 28 0.10 7.95 15.65
C ALA A 28 0.09 9.21 16.52
N GLY A 29 0.45 9.05 17.79
CA GLY A 29 0.52 10.15 18.75
C GLY A 29 1.32 11.35 18.21
N ALA A 30 0.81 12.56 18.45
CA ALA A 30 1.33 13.82 17.89
C ALA A 30 2.81 14.13 18.18
N HIS A 31 3.43 13.38 19.10
CA HIS A 31 4.82 13.57 19.54
C HIS A 31 5.82 12.55 18.96
N ALA A 32 5.37 11.60 18.14
CA ALA A 32 6.27 10.64 17.52
C ALA A 32 7.15 11.30 16.44
N GLN A 33 8.46 11.04 16.48
CA GLN A 33 9.39 11.46 15.44
C GLN A 33 8.96 10.87 14.10
N ARG A 34 8.95 11.68 13.04
CA ARG A 34 8.56 11.24 11.70
C ARG A 34 9.76 11.03 10.81
N ALA A 35 9.71 9.96 10.01
CA ALA A 35 10.71 9.65 9.00
C ALA A 35 10.01 9.24 7.70
N THR A 36 10.56 9.68 6.57
CA THR A 36 10.08 9.27 5.24
C THR A 36 11.11 8.35 4.60
N VAL A 37 10.66 7.17 4.18
CA VAL A 37 11.48 6.17 3.48
C VAL A 37 10.95 6.04 2.06
N THR A 38 11.82 6.22 1.06
CA THR A 38 11.48 6.05 -0.36
C THR A 38 12.29 4.89 -0.94
N PHE A 39 11.65 4.00 -1.69
CA PHE A 39 12.29 2.85 -2.32
C PHE A 39 11.55 2.41 -3.59
N HIS A 40 12.19 1.56 -4.39
CA HIS A 40 11.54 0.87 -5.51
C HIS A 40 11.08 -0.51 -5.05
N SER A 41 9.90 -0.92 -5.50
CA SER A 41 9.24 -2.16 -5.06
C SER A 41 8.51 -2.80 -6.22
N ARG A 42 8.43 -4.14 -6.20
CA ARG A 42 7.40 -4.86 -6.94
C ARG A 42 6.08 -4.73 -6.17
N VAL A 43 5.09 -4.15 -6.82
CA VAL A 43 3.78 -3.84 -6.27
C VAL A 43 2.74 -4.75 -6.92
N TRP A 44 1.92 -5.40 -6.09
CA TRP A 44 0.72 -6.09 -6.50
C TRP A 44 -0.52 -5.34 -6.02
N ILE A 45 -1.44 -5.02 -6.92
CA ILE A 45 -2.71 -4.38 -6.58
C ILE A 45 -3.83 -5.33 -7.00
N SER A 46 -4.59 -5.82 -6.03
CA SER A 46 -5.76 -6.66 -6.27
C SER A 46 -7.01 -5.77 -6.31
N LEU A 47 -7.86 -6.00 -7.30
CA LEU A 47 -9.06 -5.21 -7.55
C LEU A 47 -10.33 -6.06 -7.41
N ASP A 48 -11.41 -5.43 -6.93
CA ASP A 48 -12.76 -6.00 -6.98
C ASP A 48 -13.37 -5.93 -8.39
N ASP A 49 -14.63 -6.36 -8.51
CA ASP A 49 -15.43 -6.32 -9.73
C ASP A 49 -15.76 -4.89 -10.22
N HIS A 50 -15.62 -3.89 -9.36
CA HIS A 50 -15.77 -2.48 -9.68
C HIS A 50 -14.42 -1.79 -9.93
N ALA A 51 -13.34 -2.55 -10.12
CA ALA A 51 -11.98 -2.06 -10.29
C ALA A 51 -11.46 -1.20 -9.12
N ARG A 52 -12.03 -1.37 -7.91
CA ARG A 52 -11.54 -0.72 -6.69
C ARG A 52 -10.47 -1.57 -6.03
N PRO A 53 -9.40 -0.97 -5.49
CA PRO A 53 -8.36 -1.73 -4.83
C PRO A 53 -8.86 -2.33 -3.52
N ILE A 54 -8.66 -3.64 -3.36
CA ILE A 54 -9.01 -4.39 -2.14
C ILE A 54 -7.77 -4.83 -1.36
N THR A 55 -6.63 -4.98 -2.02
CA THR A 55 -5.33 -5.26 -1.39
C THR A 55 -4.20 -4.62 -2.17
N VAL A 56 -3.14 -4.25 -1.46
CA VAL A 56 -1.85 -3.84 -2.03
C VAL A 56 -0.76 -4.67 -1.36
N ASP A 57 0.03 -5.39 -2.15
CA ASP A 57 1.22 -6.09 -1.68
C ASP A 57 2.48 -5.37 -2.18
N LEU A 58 3.49 -5.25 -1.32
CA LEU A 58 4.78 -4.64 -1.59
C LEU A 58 5.88 -5.68 -1.31
N LEU A 59 6.78 -5.90 -2.28
CA LEU A 59 7.99 -6.69 -2.10
C LEU A 59 9.22 -5.78 -1.95
N ASP A 60 10.35 -6.34 -1.52
CA ASP A 60 11.63 -5.65 -1.41
C ASP A 60 11.56 -4.42 -0.48
N VAL A 61 10.71 -4.51 0.54
CA VAL A 61 10.50 -3.45 1.52
C VAL A 61 11.75 -3.32 2.39
N PRO A 62 12.35 -2.11 2.50
CA PRO A 62 13.53 -1.90 3.33
C PRO A 62 13.30 -2.33 4.77
N ASP A 63 14.32 -2.92 5.38
CA ASP A 63 14.35 -3.37 6.79
C ASP A 63 13.72 -2.39 7.79
N VAL A 64 13.95 -1.09 7.62
CA VAL A 64 13.38 -0.05 8.50
C VAL A 64 11.86 -0.02 8.46
N VAL A 65 11.26 -0.27 7.29
CA VAL A 65 9.81 -0.39 7.14
C VAL A 65 9.35 -1.79 7.56
N ALA A 66 10.06 -2.85 7.18
CA ALA A 66 9.70 -4.22 7.55
C ALA A 66 9.64 -4.43 9.07
N ARG A 67 10.53 -3.79 9.84
CA ARG A 67 10.52 -3.84 11.31
C ARG A 67 9.38 -3.03 11.96
N ALA A 68 8.85 -2.04 11.25
CA ALA A 68 7.74 -1.19 11.72
C ALA A 68 6.36 -1.83 11.49
N VAL A 69 6.31 -2.94 10.76
CA VAL A 69 5.06 -3.61 10.37
C VAL A 69 4.88 -4.89 11.20
N PRO A 70 3.69 -5.12 11.81
CA PRO A 70 3.39 -6.38 12.49
C PRO A 70 3.54 -7.59 11.56
N ARG A 71 4.02 -8.71 12.10
CA ARG A 71 4.16 -9.97 11.36
C ARG A 71 2.87 -10.78 11.40
N ALA A 72 2.44 -11.30 10.26
CA ALA A 72 1.31 -12.21 10.14
C ALA A 72 1.50 -13.14 8.92
N ARG A 73 1.03 -14.38 8.98
CA ARG A 73 1.11 -15.34 7.86
C ARG A 73 -0.12 -15.28 6.97
N ARG A 74 0.06 -15.20 5.64
CA ARG A 74 -1.07 -15.06 4.72
C ARG A 74 -1.88 -16.35 4.67
N GLY A 75 -3.20 -16.25 4.77
CA GLY A 75 -4.10 -17.39 4.63
C GLY A 75 -4.19 -18.33 5.83
N HIS A 76 -3.61 -17.94 6.98
CA HIS A 76 -3.90 -18.55 8.26
C HIS A 76 -4.88 -17.66 9.05
N ASP A 77 -5.96 -18.26 9.56
CA ASP A 77 -7.04 -17.61 10.35
C ASP A 77 -6.61 -17.08 11.72
N ASP A 78 -5.31 -16.91 11.97
CA ASP A 78 -4.87 -16.10 13.10
C ASP A 78 -5.19 -14.65 12.72
N GLU A 79 -6.40 -14.21 13.09
CA GLU A 79 -6.91 -12.90 12.74
C GLU A 79 -5.84 -11.85 13.04
N PRO A 80 -5.41 -11.06 12.03
CA PRO A 80 -4.58 -9.92 12.32
C PRO A 80 -5.34 -9.06 13.32
N VAL A 81 -4.65 -8.68 14.40
CA VAL A 81 -5.24 -7.90 15.49
C VAL A 81 -5.72 -6.59 14.88
N LYS A 82 -7.02 -6.52 14.53
CA LYS A 82 -7.70 -5.36 13.96
C LYS A 82 -7.55 -4.17 14.89
N ARG A 83 -6.43 -3.44 14.75
CA ARG A 83 -6.29 -2.09 15.29
C ARG A 83 -6.97 -1.23 14.25
N GLY A 84 -8.08 -0.58 14.63
CA GLY A 84 -8.88 0.23 13.69
C GLY A 84 -8.01 1.05 12.72
N GLY A 85 -8.44 1.10 11.45
CA GLY A 85 -7.71 1.75 10.36
C GLY A 85 -7.15 0.77 9.32
N ILE A 86 -6.33 1.30 8.39
CA ILE A 86 -5.63 0.50 7.36
C ILE A 86 -4.46 -0.25 8.01
N GLU A 87 -4.51 -1.57 8.02
CA GLU A 87 -3.46 -2.41 8.59
C GLU A 87 -2.36 -2.74 7.58
N TRP A 88 -1.14 -2.85 8.09
CA TRP A 88 0.00 -3.29 7.30
C TRP A 88 0.53 -4.54 7.96
N LEU A 89 0.84 -5.56 7.17
CA LEU A 89 1.19 -6.87 7.70
C LEU A 89 2.32 -7.46 6.87
N LEU A 90 3.35 -7.97 7.53
CA LEU A 90 4.52 -8.59 6.91
C LEU A 90 4.40 -10.12 6.99
N ASP A 91 4.41 -10.78 5.84
CA ASP A 91 4.50 -12.23 5.75
C ASP A 91 5.97 -12.69 5.93
N PRO A 92 6.31 -13.35 7.05
CA PRO A 92 7.69 -13.75 7.32
C PRO A 92 8.21 -14.85 6.40
N ASP A 93 7.32 -15.55 5.68
CA ASP A 93 7.70 -16.68 4.82
C ASP A 93 7.95 -16.23 3.37
N SER A 94 7.50 -15.03 3.00
CA SER A 94 7.59 -14.52 1.62
C SER A 94 8.08 -13.08 1.47
N ASP A 95 8.35 -12.39 2.58
CA ASP A 95 8.82 -10.99 2.66
C ASP A 95 7.86 -9.95 2.04
N TRP A 96 6.63 -10.35 1.73
CA TRP A 96 5.60 -9.44 1.26
C TRP A 96 5.01 -8.67 2.42
N VAL A 97 4.97 -7.34 2.28
CA VAL A 97 4.09 -6.50 3.09
C VAL A 97 2.74 -6.39 2.38
N TRP A 98 1.68 -6.93 2.97
CA TRP A 98 0.32 -6.80 2.46
C TRP A 98 -0.45 -5.73 3.24
N ILE A 99 -1.31 -5.02 2.53
CA ILE A 99 -2.16 -3.94 3.06
C ILE A 99 -3.59 -4.23 2.60
N PRO A 100 -4.48 -4.74 3.47
CA PRO A 100 -5.89 -4.96 3.14
C PRO A 100 -6.66 -3.65 3.19
N LEU A 101 -7.44 -3.38 2.15
CA LEU A 101 -8.18 -2.12 1.96
C LEU A 101 -9.70 -2.32 1.98
N GLY A 102 -10.17 -3.51 1.61
CA GLY A 102 -11.58 -3.82 1.55
C GLY A 102 -11.82 -5.33 1.59
N ALA A 103 -13.08 -5.70 1.79
CA ALA A 103 -13.52 -7.09 1.73
C ALA A 103 -14.01 -7.42 0.32
N GLY A 104 -13.65 -8.59 -0.18
CA GLY A 104 -14.14 -9.09 -1.47
C GLY A 104 -13.18 -10.09 -2.12
N PRO A 105 -13.67 -10.88 -3.09
CA PRO A 105 -12.81 -11.75 -3.87
C PRO A 105 -11.89 -10.94 -4.79
N ASP A 106 -10.62 -11.32 -4.86
CA ASP A 106 -9.71 -10.83 -5.89
C ASP A 106 -10.21 -11.25 -7.27
N ARG A 107 -10.48 -10.26 -8.14
CA ARG A 107 -10.93 -10.50 -9.51
C ARG A 107 -9.87 -10.18 -10.54
N THR A 108 -9.04 -9.18 -10.27
CA THR A 108 -7.99 -8.74 -11.18
C THR A 108 -6.76 -8.33 -10.39
N ARG A 109 -5.60 -8.85 -10.78
CA ARG A 109 -4.31 -8.51 -10.18
C ARG A 109 -3.44 -7.70 -11.14
N LEU A 110 -3.02 -6.53 -10.70
CA LEU A 110 -2.04 -5.70 -11.39
C LEU A 110 -0.68 -5.88 -10.74
N VAL A 111 0.29 -6.42 -11.49
CA VAL A 111 1.69 -6.57 -11.06
C VAL A 111 2.53 -5.50 -11.75
N ARG A 112 3.17 -4.63 -10.98
CA ARG A 112 3.98 -3.52 -11.51
C ARG A 112 5.26 -3.33 -10.68
N GLU A 113 6.27 -2.74 -11.29
CA GLU A 113 7.35 -2.12 -10.54
C GLU A 113 7.01 -0.64 -10.34
N GLY A 114 7.28 -0.12 -9.15
CA GLY A 114 6.90 1.24 -8.80
C GLY A 114 7.79 1.86 -7.74
N ARG A 115 7.68 3.18 -7.60
CA ARG A 115 8.25 3.90 -6.47
C ARG A 115 7.25 3.84 -5.31
N VAL A 116 7.75 3.67 -4.10
CA VAL A 116 6.98 3.66 -2.87
C VAL A 116 7.59 4.68 -1.91
N GLU A 117 6.73 5.45 -1.26
CA GLU A 117 7.09 6.37 -0.17
C GLU A 117 6.27 5.98 1.06
N VAL A 118 6.95 5.68 2.16
CA VAL A 118 6.34 5.35 3.44
C VAL A 118 6.68 6.44 4.45
N LEU A 119 5.66 7.02 5.06
CA LEU A 119 5.80 7.88 6.23
C LEU A 119 5.67 7.02 7.48
N LEU A 120 6.70 7.02 8.30
CA LEU A 120 6.74 6.40 9.63
C LEU A 120 6.59 7.47 10.71
N ALA A 121 5.95 7.11 11.83
CA ALA A 121 5.98 7.87 13.07
C ALA A 121 6.42 6.94 14.21
N GLY A 122 7.67 7.09 14.67
CA GLY A 122 8.35 6.04 15.42
C GLY A 122 8.39 4.76 14.58
N ASP A 123 7.99 3.64 15.19
CA ASP A 123 7.95 2.32 14.55
C ASP A 123 6.59 1.99 13.94
N GLN A 124 5.78 2.99 13.56
CA GLN A 124 4.44 2.78 12.99
C GLN A 124 4.30 3.43 11.61
N PRO A 125 3.86 2.68 10.58
CA PRO A 125 3.52 3.25 9.28
C PRO A 125 2.23 4.08 9.36
N LEU A 126 2.28 5.30 8.84
CA LEU A 126 1.14 6.23 8.81
C LEU A 126 0.58 6.46 7.42
N ARG A 127 1.42 6.40 6.40
CA ARG A 127 1.02 6.66 5.03
C ARG A 127 1.91 5.87 4.10
N VAL A 128 1.31 5.28 3.07
CA VAL A 128 2.02 4.91 1.85
C VAL A 128 1.49 5.69 0.69
N ARG A 129 2.42 6.09 -0.18
CA ARG A 129 2.13 6.53 -1.54
C ARG A 129 2.86 5.59 -2.48
N VAL A 130 2.12 5.05 -3.42
CA VAL A 130 2.63 4.14 -4.44
C VAL A 130 2.46 4.82 -5.79
N TRP A 131 3.55 4.90 -6.56
CA TRP A 131 3.55 5.37 -7.95
C TRP A 131 3.90 4.20 -8.86
N VAL A 132 2.92 3.75 -9.64
CA VAL A 132 3.09 2.63 -10.59
C VAL A 132 2.76 3.09 -12.01
N PRO A 133 3.52 2.65 -13.02
CA PRO A 133 3.13 2.86 -14.41
C PRO A 133 1.80 2.16 -14.74
N VAL A 134 0.88 2.91 -15.35
CA VAL A 134 -0.38 2.40 -15.88
C VAL A 134 -0.20 2.22 -17.38
N SER A 135 -0.32 0.97 -17.83
CA SER A 135 -0.29 0.66 -19.26
C SER A 135 -1.50 1.33 -19.93
N GLY A 136 -1.26 2.17 -20.94
CA GLY A 136 -2.30 2.92 -21.66
C GLY A 136 -1.99 4.40 -21.93
N ALA A 137 -0.98 4.99 -21.28
CA ALA A 137 -0.54 6.37 -21.56
C ALA A 137 0.94 6.42 -21.96
N THR A 138 1.29 5.71 -23.04
CA THR A 138 2.27 6.09 -24.08
C THR A 138 2.52 4.85 -24.93
N ASP A 139 1.72 4.72 -25.98
CA ASP A 139 2.27 4.31 -27.27
C ASP A 139 1.58 5.19 -28.32
N ARG A 140 1.96 6.46 -28.31
CA ARG A 140 1.74 7.30 -29.48
C ARG A 140 2.96 8.05 -29.98
N ASP A 141 4.06 8.17 -29.22
CA ASP A 141 5.32 8.65 -29.78
C ASP A 141 6.54 8.15 -28.98
N GLY A 142 7.23 7.14 -29.53
CA GLY A 142 8.67 7.27 -29.78
C GLY A 142 9.66 6.90 -28.66
N ALA A 143 10.12 5.65 -28.72
CA ALA A 143 11.53 5.24 -28.56
C ALA A 143 12.23 5.47 -27.20
N TRP A 144 12.43 4.37 -26.48
CA TRP A 144 13.58 4.21 -25.59
C TRP A 144 14.79 3.78 -26.42
N THR A 145 15.82 4.61 -26.49
CA THR A 145 17.17 4.15 -26.86
C THR A 145 17.95 3.87 -25.58
N ARG A 146 18.74 2.80 -25.65
CA ARG A 146 19.59 2.24 -24.59
C ARG A 146 20.61 3.22 -24.04
#